data_AF-S4YG37-F1
#
_entry.id   AF-S4YG37-F1
#
_cell.length_a   1.000
_cell.length_b   1.000
_cell.length_c   1.000
_cell.angle_alpha   90.00
_cell.angle_beta   90.00
_cell.angle_gamma   90.00
#
_symmetry.space_group_name_H-M   'P 1'
#
loop_
_entity.id
_entity.type
_entity.pdbx_description
1 polymer ?
#
loop_
_entity_poly.entity_id
_entity_poly.type
_entity_poly.pdbx_seq_one_letter_code
_entity_poly.pdbx_strand_id
1 'polypeptide(L)' 'MEIANTWGRLSVPDRLPEIDGMLAATAIVHNLVLVTRNTRDVARTGVRLLNPFEPLPGG' A
#
# COMPACT_ATOMS: atom_id res chain seq x y z
N MET A 1 9.52 4.13 14.95
CA MET A 1 10.44 3.65 13.88
C MET A 1 9.91 2.46 13.08
N GLU A 2 8.89 1.75 13.56
CA GLU A 2 8.35 0.55 12.90
C GLU A 2 7.84 0.78 11.46
N ILE A 3 7.16 1.91 11.23
CA ILE A 3 6.68 2.30 9.89
C ILE A 3 7.87 2.51 8.93
N ALA A 4 8.90 3.25 9.34
CA ALA A 4 10.08 3.50 8.51
C ALA A 4 10.85 2.21 8.17
N ASN A 5 10.97 1.29 9.13
CA ASN A 5 11.57 -0.03 8.90
C ASN A 5 10.74 -0.87 7.92
N THR A 6 9.41 -0.81 8.01
CA THR A 6 8.50 -1.51 7.10
C THR A 6 8.64 -0.94 5.69
N TRP A 7 8.60 0.38 5.52
CA TRP A 7 8.82 1.06 4.25
C TRP A 7 10.18 0.68 3.61
N GLY A 8 11.24 0.63 4.41
CA GLY A 8 12.56 0.21 3.94
C GLY A 8 12.57 -1.22 3.37
N ARG A 9 11.87 -2.17 4.02
CA ARG A 9 11.74 -3.55 3.50
C ARG A 9 10.90 -3.63 2.23
N LEU A 10 9.82 -2.85 2.15
CA LEU A 10 8.93 -2.83 1.00
C LEU A 10 9.58 -2.22 -0.27
N SER A 11 10.65 -1.45 -0.09
CA SER A 11 11.38 -0.76 -1.17
C SER A 11 12.50 -1.60 -1.79
N VAL A 12 12.55 -2.89 -1.50
CA VAL A 12 13.54 -3.84 -2.04
C VAL A 12 12.81 -4.91 -2.86
N PRO A 13 13.29 -5.27 -4.07
CA PRO A 13 14.51 -4.77 -4.73
C PRO A 13 14.37 -3.39 -5.36
N ASP A 14 13.16 -2.99 -5.79
CA ASP A 14 12.95 -1.68 -6.42
C ASP A 14 12.28 -0.70 -5.45
N ARG A 15 12.71 0.57 -5.53
CA ARG A 15 12.16 1.65 -4.70
C ARG A 15 10.67 1.88 -5.00
N LEU A 16 9.86 2.03 -3.95
CA LEU A 16 8.49 2.53 -4.06
C LEU A 16 8.47 4.06 -4.16
N PRO A 17 7.46 4.66 -4.81
CA PRO A 17 7.21 6.09 -4.64
C PRO A 17 7.12 6.42 -3.15
N GLU A 18 7.80 7.49 -2.71
CA GLU A 18 8.06 7.74 -1.28
C GLU A 18 6.77 7.84 -0.47
N ILE A 19 5.80 8.60 -0.97
CA ILE A 19 4.50 8.79 -0.31
C ILE A 19 3.71 7.48 -0.30
N ASP A 20 3.59 6.80 -1.43
CA ASP A 20 2.82 5.56 -1.55
C ASP A 20 3.39 4.44 -0.68
N GLY A 21 4.73 4.33 -0.63
CA GLY A 21 5.41 3.39 0.24
C GLY A 21 5.19 3.68 1.72
N MET A 22 5.19 4.94 2.12
CA MET A 22 4.91 5.34 3.51
C MET A 22 3.44 5.11 3.90
N LEU A 23 2.50 5.37 2.99
CA LEU A 23 1.07 5.07 3.19
C LEU A 23 0.83 3.56 3.34
N ALA A 24 1.44 2.74 2.46
CA ALA A 24 1.34 1.28 2.54
C ALA A 24 1.96 0.74 3.84
N ALA A 25 3.16 1.21 4.22
CA ALA A 25 3.81 0.81 5.46
C ALA A 25 2.97 1.16 6.70
N THR A 26 2.37 2.36 6.72
CA THR A 26 1.47 2.79 7.80
C THR A 26 0.26 1.85 7.90
N ALA A 27 -0.37 1.55 6.77
CA ALA A 27 -1.53 0.66 6.75
C ALA A 27 -1.19 -0.77 7.19
N ILE A 28 0.00 -1.28 6.84
CA ILE A 28 0.47 -2.61 7.27
C ILE A 28 0.68 -2.64 8.78
N VAL A 29 1.45 -1.69 9.34
CA VAL A 29 1.77 -1.64 10.77
C VAL A 29 0.52 -1.51 11.64
N HIS A 30 -0.47 -0.75 11.18
CA HIS A 30 -1.71 -0.52 11.93
C HIS A 30 -2.85 -1.48 11.54
N ASN A 31 -2.60 -2.49 10.71
CA ASN A 31 -3.62 -3.42 10.22
C ASN A 31 -4.86 -2.69 9.67
N LEU A 32 -4.64 -1.75 8.74
CA LEU A 32 -5.67 -0.98 8.03
C LEU A 32 -5.87 -1.48 6.59
N VAL A 33 -6.83 -0.89 5.89
CA VAL A 33 -7.03 -1.04 4.44
C VAL A 33 -6.63 0.28 3.79
N LEU A 34 -5.74 0.24 2.80
CA LEU A 34 -5.37 1.41 2.02
C LEU A 34 -6.38 1.62 0.90
N VAL A 35 -7.22 2.64 1.06
CA VAL A 35 -8.20 3.03 0.05
C VAL A 35 -7.53 3.96 -0.96
N THR A 36 -7.39 3.54 -2.22
CA THR A 36 -6.70 4.34 -3.24
C THR A 36 -7.15 3.97 -4.65
N ARG A 37 -7.12 4.94 -5.55
CA ARG A 37 -7.26 4.70 -6.99
C ARG A 37 -5.98 4.16 -7.64
N ASN A 38 -4.83 4.38 -7.00
CA ASN A 38 -3.52 4.00 -7.52
C ASN A 38 -3.08 2.66 -6.93
N THR A 39 -3.81 1.60 -7.24
CA THR A 39 -3.51 0.27 -6.70
C THR A 39 -2.19 -0.28 -7.23
N ARG A 40 -1.80 0.08 -8.46
CA ARG A 40 -0.62 -0.47 -9.14
C ARG A 40 0.68 -0.29 -8.35
N ASP A 41 0.89 0.90 -7.79
CA ASP A 41 2.16 1.26 -7.17
C ASP A 41 2.33 0.62 -5.78
N VAL A 42 1.21 0.30 -5.13
CA VAL A 42 1.18 -0.27 -3.78
C VAL A 42 0.79 -1.75 -3.72
N ALA A 43 0.26 -2.33 -4.79
CA ALA A 43 -0.18 -3.73 -4.81
C ALA A 43 0.95 -4.70 -4.43
N ARG A 44 2.17 -4.46 -4.91
CA ARG A 44 3.34 -5.30 -4.60
C ARG A 44 3.77 -5.27 -3.13
N THR A 45 3.26 -4.32 -2.34
CA THR A 45 3.60 -4.22 -0.91
C THR A 45 2.88 -5.24 -0.04
N GLY A 46 1.83 -5.89 -0.57
CA GLY A 46 0.98 -6.79 0.20
C GLY A 46 0.01 -6.08 1.15
N VAL A 47 -0.08 -4.75 1.13
CA VAL A 47 -1.10 -4.00 1.86
C VAL A 47 -2.50 -4.40 1.38
N ARG A 48 -3.47 -4.46 2.29
CA ARG A 48 -4.88 -4.65 1.89
C ARG A 48 -5.37 -3.40 1.17
N LEU A 49 -5.93 -3.59 -0.03
CA LEU A 49 -6.36 -2.50 -0.90
C LEU A 49 -7.88 -2.48 -1.07
N LEU A 50 -8.41 -1.27 -1.24
CA LEU A 50 -9.75 -1.03 -1.72
C LEU A 50 -9.70 0.10 -2.75
N ASN A 51 -10.08 -0.18 -3.99
CA ASN A 51 -10.23 0.83 -5.02
C ASN A 51 -11.71 1.22 -5.14
N PRO A 52 -12.14 2.41 -4.67
CA PRO A 52 -13.55 2.80 -4.70
C PRO A 52 -14.06 3.12 -6.11
N PHE A 53 -13.18 3.12 -7.10
CA PHE A 53 -13.50 3.36 -8.51
C PHE A 53 -13.60 2.06 -9.32
N GLU A 54 -13.22 0.92 -8.74
CA GLU A 54 -13.46 -0.37 -9.37
C GLU A 54 -14.94 -0.75 -9.23
N PRO A 55 -15.54 -1.36 -10.27
CA PRO A 55 -16.90 -1.88 -10.17
C PRO A 55 -17.02 -2.81 -8.97
N LEU A 56 -18.14 -2.73 -8.26
CA LEU A 56 -18.47 -3.73 -7.27
C LEU A 56 -18.50 -5.11 -7.97
N PRO A 57 -17.86 -6.15 -7.40
CA PRO A 57 -17.93 -7.47 -7.99
C PRO A 57 -19.39 -7.92 -8.09
N GLY A 58 -19.91 -8.02 -9.31
CA GLY A 58 -21.30 -8.40 -9.62
C GLY A 58 -22.23 -7.28 -10.08
N GLY A 59 -21.73 -6.07 -10.37
CA GLY A 59 -22.48 -4.97 -11.01
C GLY A 59 -22.44 -4.96 -12.53
#